data_AF-A0A183D7M7-F1
#
_entry.id   AF-A0A183D7M7-F1
#
_cell.length_a   1.000
_cell.length_b   1.000
_cell.length_c   1.000
_cell.angle_alpha   90.00
_cell.angle_beta   90.00
_cell.angle_gamma   90.00
#
_symmetry.space_group_name_H-M   'P 1'
#
loop_
_entity.id
_entity.type
_entity.pdbx_description
1 polymer ?
#
loop_
_entity_poly.entity_id
_entity_poly.type
_entity_poly.pdbx_seq_one_letter_code
_entity_poly.pdbx_strand_id
1 'polypeptide(L)'
;LFYRYATEVDVDFVRKAVRAIGRCAIKVEQSAEKCVSTLLDLIQTKVNYVVQEAVVVIKDIFRKYPNKYESIISTLCENLDTLDEPEARASMIWIIGEYAERIDNADELLESFVEGFHDENTQVTIYQAIASLKSSSDRRLKISKVQLQLLTAVVKLFLKRPSDTQQLVQRVLSLATQDSDNPDLRDRGYIYWRLLSADPAAAKEVNCSFVFL
;
A
#
# COMPACT_ATOMS: atom_id res chain seq x y z
N LEU A 1 35.91 -15.06 -0.41
CA LEU A 1 35.30 -14.48 -1.63
C LEU A 1 34.16 -15.37 -2.16
N PHE A 2 34.37 -16.65 -2.50
CA PHE A 2 33.29 -17.57 -2.90
C PHE A 2 32.22 -17.84 -1.81
N TYR A 3 32.61 -17.92 -0.54
CA TYR A 3 31.64 -18.15 0.56
C TYR A 3 30.64 -17.00 0.72
N ARG A 4 31.03 -15.75 0.39
CA ARG A 4 30.10 -14.60 0.42
C ARG A 4 29.08 -14.63 -0.72
N TYR A 5 29.46 -15.13 -1.90
CA TYR A 5 28.55 -15.33 -3.04
C TYR A 5 27.62 -16.55 -2.87
N ALA A 6 28.00 -17.54 -2.06
CA ALA A 6 27.17 -18.73 -1.80
C ALA A 6 26.17 -18.53 -0.63
N THR A 7 26.43 -17.58 0.27
CA THR A 7 25.52 -17.23 1.39
C THR A 7 24.55 -16.11 1.08
N GLU A 8 24.78 -15.36 0.00
CA GLU A 8 23.75 -14.47 -0.57
C GLU A 8 22.72 -15.36 -1.28
N VAL A 9 21.74 -15.85 -0.51
CA VAL A 9 20.49 -16.35 -1.08
C VAL A 9 20.03 -15.31 -2.10
N ASP A 10 19.91 -15.68 -3.38
CA ASP A 10 19.56 -14.75 -4.45
C ASP A 10 18.18 -14.14 -4.16
N VAL A 11 18.19 -12.95 -3.54
CA VAL A 11 17.00 -12.23 -3.10
C VAL A 11 16.08 -11.94 -4.29
N ASP A 12 16.66 -11.61 -5.45
CA ASP A 12 15.91 -11.36 -6.68
C ASP A 12 15.24 -12.64 -7.19
N PHE A 13 15.89 -13.79 -7.08
CA PHE A 13 15.29 -15.08 -7.39
C PHE A 13 14.11 -15.38 -6.46
N VAL A 14 14.27 -15.19 -5.14
CA VAL A 14 13.19 -15.41 -4.17
C VAL A 14 12.00 -14.49 -4.47
N ARG A 15 12.24 -13.20 -4.72
CA ARG A 15 11.17 -12.25 -5.08
C ARG A 15 10.44 -12.65 -6.36
N LYS A 16 11.18 -13.08 -7.39
CA LYS A 16 10.58 -13.58 -8.64
C LYS A 16 9.75 -14.84 -8.41
N ALA A 17 10.18 -15.73 -7.52
CA ALA A 17 9.42 -16.91 -7.14
C ALA A 17 8.11 -16.54 -6.43
N VAL A 18 8.14 -15.62 -5.46
CA VAL A 18 6.93 -15.12 -4.77
C VAL A 18 5.96 -14.47 -5.76
N ARG A 19 6.46 -13.65 -6.70
CA ARG A 19 5.63 -13.09 -7.78
C ARG A 19 5.03 -14.16 -8.69
N ALA A 20 5.76 -15.24 -8.95
CA ALA A 20 5.26 -16.36 -9.74
C ALA A 20 4.10 -17.08 -9.03
N ILE A 21 4.16 -17.25 -7.71
CA ILE A 21 3.06 -17.77 -6.89
C ILE A 21 1.83 -16.87 -7.04
N GLY A 22 2.00 -15.54 -6.93
CA GLY A 22 0.92 -14.57 -7.16
C GLY A 22 0.26 -14.67 -8.53
N ARG A 23 1.08 -14.73 -9.59
CA ARG A 23 0.58 -14.91 -10.96
C ARG A 23 -0.16 -16.22 -11.14
N CYS A 24 0.28 -17.30 -10.47
CA CYS A 24 -0.41 -18.58 -10.47
C CYS A 24 -1.80 -18.44 -9.83
N ALA A 25 -1.89 -17.80 -8.66
CA ALA A 25 -3.16 -17.55 -7.97
C ALA A 25 -4.15 -16.74 -8.84
N ILE A 26 -3.67 -15.77 -9.61
CA ILE A 26 -4.50 -14.92 -10.46
C ILE A 26 -4.95 -15.66 -11.73
N LYS A 27 -4.07 -16.49 -12.33
CA LYS A 27 -4.36 -17.21 -13.59
C LYS A 27 -5.15 -18.50 -13.38
N VAL A 28 -4.98 -19.18 -12.25
CA VAL A 28 -5.57 -20.49 -11.98
C VAL A 28 -6.33 -20.44 -10.66
N GLU A 29 -7.65 -20.26 -10.73
CA GLU A 29 -8.50 -20.03 -9.56
C GLU A 29 -8.45 -21.18 -8.54
N GLN A 30 -8.35 -22.42 -9.02
CA GLN A 30 -8.26 -23.63 -8.17
C GLN A 30 -6.97 -23.67 -7.34
N SER A 31 -5.91 -22.99 -7.78
CA SER A 31 -4.64 -22.90 -7.07
C SER A 31 -4.58 -21.72 -6.11
N ALA A 32 -5.52 -20.77 -6.20
CA ALA A 32 -5.47 -19.52 -5.46
C ALA A 32 -5.42 -19.75 -3.94
N GLU A 33 -6.25 -20.64 -3.41
CA GLU A 33 -6.28 -20.95 -1.97
C GLU A 33 -4.96 -21.52 -1.47
N LYS A 34 -4.36 -22.45 -2.24
CA LYS A 34 -3.04 -23.02 -1.92
C LYS A 34 -1.93 -21.97 -1.99
N CYS A 35 -1.94 -21.14 -3.03
CA CYS A 35 -0.97 -20.05 -3.19
C CYS A 35 -1.05 -19.07 -2.02
N VAL A 36 -2.27 -18.72 -1.60
CA VAL A 36 -2.52 -17.84 -0.46
C VAL A 36 -2.02 -18.46 0.85
N SER A 37 -2.27 -19.76 1.08
CA SER A 37 -1.70 -20.49 2.23
C SER A 37 -0.18 -20.47 2.22
N THR A 38 0.45 -20.72 1.06
CA THR A 38 1.92 -20.65 0.94
C THR A 38 2.46 -19.24 1.22
N LEU A 39 1.76 -18.20 0.77
CA LEU A 39 2.16 -16.81 1.03
C LEU A 39 2.06 -16.47 2.52
N LEU A 40 1.05 -17.00 3.23
CA LEU A 40 0.96 -16.88 4.69
C LEU A 40 2.13 -17.54 5.40
N ASP A 41 2.47 -18.77 5.02
CA ASP A 41 3.61 -19.50 5.60
C ASP A 41 4.90 -18.70 5.39
N LEU A 42 5.07 -18.10 4.21
CA LEU A 42 6.21 -17.23 3.89
C LEU A 42 6.23 -15.97 4.75
N ILE A 43 5.08 -15.35 5.05
CA ILE A 43 5.02 -14.19 5.95
C ILE A 43 5.43 -14.58 7.37
N GLN A 44 4.98 -15.75 7.83
CA GLN A 44 5.31 -16.25 9.17
C GLN A 44 6.81 -16.55 9.36
N THR A 45 7.59 -16.70 8.27
CA THR A 45 9.05 -16.81 8.37
C THR A 45 9.73 -15.54 8.91
N LYS A 46 9.02 -14.40 8.90
CA LYS A 46 9.53 -13.07 9.30
C LYS A 46 10.78 -12.62 8.55
N VAL A 47 11.07 -13.21 7.39
CA VAL A 47 12.14 -12.74 6.50
C VAL A 47 11.64 -11.48 5.81
N ASN A 48 12.18 -10.33 6.21
CA ASN A 48 11.71 -9.00 5.84
C ASN A 48 11.42 -8.84 4.32
N TYR A 49 12.40 -9.08 3.44
CA TYR A 49 12.19 -8.93 1.99
C TYR A 49 11.16 -9.91 1.39
N VAL A 50 10.92 -11.05 2.04
CA VAL A 50 9.90 -12.03 1.62
C VAL A 50 8.52 -11.55 2.03
N VAL A 51 8.37 -11.09 3.28
CA VAL A 51 7.13 -10.51 3.81
C VAL A 51 6.67 -9.36 2.92
N GLN A 52 7.58 -8.46 2.58
CA GLN A 52 7.28 -7.30 1.74
C GLN A 52 6.80 -7.68 0.35
N GLU A 53 7.48 -8.63 -0.31
CA GLU A 53 7.06 -9.10 -1.63
C GLU A 53 5.72 -9.85 -1.56
N ALA A 54 5.49 -10.62 -0.49
CA ALA A 54 4.23 -11.32 -0.27
C ALA A 54 3.06 -10.34 -0.07
N VAL A 55 3.24 -9.24 0.67
CA VAL A 55 2.23 -8.17 0.84
C VAL A 55 1.80 -7.59 -0.51
N VAL A 56 2.76 -7.28 -1.38
CA VAL A 56 2.49 -6.75 -2.73
C VAL A 56 1.66 -7.75 -3.56
N VAL A 57 2.04 -9.03 -3.51
CA VAL A 57 1.33 -10.10 -4.21
C VAL A 57 -0.07 -10.33 -3.65
N ILE A 58 -0.25 -10.31 -2.33
CA ILE A 58 -1.55 -10.52 -1.68
C ILE A 58 -2.51 -9.40 -2.05
N LYS A 59 -2.06 -8.14 -2.11
CA LYS A 59 -2.88 -7.03 -2.63
C LYS A 59 -3.42 -7.34 -4.02
N ASP A 60 -2.59 -7.85 -4.93
CA ASP A 60 -3.03 -8.21 -6.29
C ASP A 60 -4.04 -9.37 -6.29
N ILE A 61 -3.88 -10.34 -5.39
CA ILE A 61 -4.85 -11.42 -5.18
C ILE A 61 -6.19 -10.87 -4.65
N PHE A 62 -6.17 -9.95 -3.68
CA PHE A 62 -7.37 -9.31 -3.15
C PHE A 62 -8.12 -8.50 -4.20
N ARG A 63 -7.39 -7.82 -5.11
CA ARG A 63 -8.02 -7.13 -6.27
C ARG A 63 -8.73 -8.11 -7.20
N LYS A 64 -8.25 -9.36 -7.33
CA LYS A 64 -8.85 -10.39 -8.18
C LYS A 64 -10.00 -11.15 -7.50
N TYR A 65 -9.86 -11.44 -6.20
CA TYR A 65 -10.83 -12.19 -5.40
C TYR A 65 -11.21 -11.41 -4.13
N PRO A 66 -12.05 -10.36 -4.27
CA PRO A 66 -12.45 -9.54 -3.13
C PRO A 66 -13.24 -10.37 -2.10
N ASN A 67 -13.10 -10.05 -0.81
CA ASN A 67 -13.84 -10.63 0.32
C ASN A 67 -13.71 -12.16 0.52
N LYS A 68 -12.74 -12.81 -0.14
CA LYS A 68 -12.56 -14.28 -0.05
C LYS A 68 -11.56 -14.72 1.03
N TYR A 69 -10.51 -13.93 1.24
CA TYR A 69 -9.36 -14.29 2.08
C TYR A 69 -9.13 -13.27 3.21
N GLU A 70 -10.21 -12.77 3.81
CA GLU A 70 -10.18 -11.68 4.81
C GLU A 70 -9.42 -12.04 6.10
N SER A 71 -9.35 -13.33 6.47
CA SER A 71 -8.65 -13.80 7.67
C SER A 71 -7.16 -13.48 7.70
N ILE A 72 -6.58 -13.19 6.52
CA ILE A 72 -5.16 -12.90 6.33
C ILE A 72 -4.81 -11.48 6.75
N ILE A 73 -5.79 -10.59 6.72
CA ILE A 73 -5.59 -9.17 6.97
C ILE A 73 -5.00 -8.95 8.37
N SER A 74 -5.49 -9.66 9.39
CA SER A 74 -4.95 -9.56 10.75
C SER A 74 -3.46 -9.91 10.81
N THR A 75 -3.06 -11.01 10.16
CA THR A 75 -1.64 -11.42 10.08
C THR A 75 -0.78 -10.42 9.32
N LEU A 76 -1.32 -9.77 8.29
CA LEU A 76 -0.63 -8.72 7.56
C LEU A 76 -0.40 -7.47 8.42
N CYS A 77 -1.42 -7.04 9.16
CA CYS A 77 -1.34 -5.90 10.08
C CYS A 77 -0.32 -6.13 11.21
N GLU A 78 -0.19 -7.35 11.73
CA GLU A 78 0.83 -7.70 12.74
C GLU A 78 2.28 -7.54 12.25
N ASN A 79 2.51 -7.56 10.94
CA ASN A 79 3.86 -7.45 10.35
C ASN A 79 4.14 -6.05 9.76
N LEU A 80 3.28 -5.06 10.03
CA LEU A 80 3.35 -3.73 9.45
C LEU A 80 4.66 -2.98 9.77
N ASP A 81 5.17 -3.13 10.99
CA ASP A 81 6.42 -2.50 11.46
C ASP A 81 7.66 -2.98 10.69
N THR A 82 7.55 -4.10 9.97
CA THR A 82 8.65 -4.66 9.18
C THR A 82 8.73 -4.10 7.76
N LEU A 83 7.77 -3.26 7.33
CA LEU A 83 7.70 -2.76 5.95
C LEU A 83 8.49 -1.47 5.78
N ASP A 84 9.62 -1.53 5.08
CA ASP A 84 10.45 -0.38 4.72
C ASP A 84 10.36 0.00 3.24
N GLU A 85 10.02 -0.93 2.34
CA GLU A 85 9.88 -0.66 0.92
C GLU A 85 8.58 0.10 0.59
N PRO A 86 8.66 1.14 -0.25
CA PRO A 86 7.49 1.95 -0.60
C PRO A 86 6.41 1.14 -1.34
N GLU A 87 6.80 0.15 -2.13
CA GLU A 87 5.84 -0.69 -2.88
C GLU A 87 5.01 -1.58 -1.93
N ALA A 88 5.63 -2.12 -0.88
CA ALA A 88 4.96 -2.90 0.14
C ALA A 88 4.10 -2.00 1.05
N ARG A 89 4.62 -0.84 1.48
CA ARG A 89 3.86 0.15 2.27
C ARG A 89 2.61 0.65 1.54
N ALA A 90 2.74 1.05 0.26
CA ALA A 90 1.57 1.41 -0.55
C ALA A 90 0.56 0.26 -0.67
N SER A 91 1.04 -0.97 -0.84
CA SER A 91 0.17 -2.14 -0.92
C SER A 91 -0.56 -2.39 0.40
N MET A 92 0.10 -2.21 1.54
CA MET A 92 -0.51 -2.31 2.86
C MET A 92 -1.55 -1.22 3.10
N ILE A 93 -1.23 0.04 2.79
CA ILE A 93 -2.16 1.17 2.90
C ILE A 93 -3.42 0.93 2.06
N TRP A 94 -3.26 0.37 0.85
CA TRP A 94 -4.40 -0.02 0.02
C TRP A 94 -5.27 -1.08 0.72
N ILE A 95 -4.67 -2.13 1.26
CA ILE A 95 -5.40 -3.20 1.97
C ILE A 95 -6.17 -2.63 3.16
N ILE A 96 -5.52 -1.79 3.99
CA ILE A 96 -6.15 -1.16 5.15
C ILE A 96 -7.32 -0.28 4.73
N GLY A 97 -7.15 0.57 3.72
CA GLY A 97 -8.23 1.44 3.24
C GLY A 97 -9.39 0.67 2.60
N GLU A 98 -9.11 -0.40 1.87
CA GLU A 98 -10.13 -1.22 1.21
C GLU A 98 -10.97 -1.99 2.24
N TYR A 99 -10.29 -2.64 3.20
CA TYR A 99 -10.91 -3.48 4.23
C TYR A 99 -11.10 -2.76 5.57
N ALA A 100 -11.11 -1.42 5.56
CA ALA A 100 -11.26 -0.57 6.74
C ALA A 100 -12.49 -0.88 7.62
N GLU A 101 -13.55 -1.51 7.07
CA GLU A 101 -14.73 -1.90 7.86
C GLU A 101 -14.48 -3.12 8.75
N ARG A 102 -13.49 -3.95 8.39
CA ARG A 102 -13.09 -5.18 9.09
C ARG A 102 -11.95 -4.96 10.07
N ILE A 103 -11.21 -3.87 9.90
CA ILE A 103 -10.05 -3.52 10.72
C ILE A 103 -10.51 -2.46 11.71
N ASP A 104 -10.54 -2.80 13.00
CA ASP A 104 -11.04 -1.87 14.03
C ASP A 104 -10.10 -0.68 14.22
N ASN A 105 -8.79 -0.91 14.31
CA ASN A 105 -7.74 0.09 14.48
C ASN A 105 -7.19 0.67 13.16
N ALA A 106 -8.01 0.71 12.10
CA ALA A 106 -7.57 1.17 10.77
C ALA A 106 -7.12 2.65 10.78
N ASP A 107 -7.77 3.47 11.60
CA ASP A 107 -7.44 4.87 11.87
C ASP A 107 -6.06 5.03 12.48
N GLU A 108 -5.76 4.30 13.56
CA GLU A 108 -4.43 4.32 14.20
C GLU A 108 -3.33 3.87 13.24
N LEU A 109 -3.59 2.79 12.48
CA LEU A 109 -2.64 2.29 11.49
C LEU A 109 -2.38 3.31 10.39
N LEU A 110 -3.41 3.94 9.82
CA LEU A 110 -3.23 4.96 8.79
C LEU A 110 -2.61 6.25 9.35
N GLU A 111 -2.89 6.61 10.60
CA GLU A 111 -2.27 7.76 11.24
C GLU A 111 -0.75 7.61 11.32
N SER A 112 -0.23 6.42 11.65
CA SER A 112 1.22 6.15 11.63
C SER A 112 1.87 6.44 10.27
N PHE A 113 1.18 6.15 9.16
CA PHE A 113 1.67 6.49 7.81
C PHE A 113 1.56 8.00 7.53
N VAL A 114 0.55 8.68 8.07
CA VAL A 114 0.38 10.14 7.93
C VAL A 114 1.47 10.90 8.69
N GLU A 115 1.93 10.39 9.83
CA GLU A 115 3.07 10.99 10.55
C GLU A 115 4.36 10.98 9.71
N GLY A 116 4.58 9.91 8.94
CA GLY A 116 5.71 9.76 8.01
C GLY A 116 5.54 10.42 6.63
N PHE A 117 4.49 11.22 6.41
CA PHE A 117 4.09 11.70 5.07
C PHE A 117 5.19 12.47 4.32
N HIS A 118 6.01 13.26 5.02
CA HIS A 118 7.11 14.02 4.41
C HIS A 118 8.42 13.25 4.32
N ASP A 119 8.66 12.29 5.22
CA ASP A 119 9.84 11.43 5.18
C ASP A 119 9.81 10.47 3.98
N GLU A 120 8.60 10.05 3.60
CA GLU A 120 8.34 9.36 2.33
C GLU A 120 8.74 10.20 1.11
N ASN A 121 8.63 11.53 1.21
CA ASN A 121 9.03 12.47 0.16
C ASN A 121 10.54 12.73 0.14
N THR A 122 11.27 12.46 1.22
CA THR A 122 12.70 12.84 1.35
C THR A 122 13.66 11.76 0.82
N GLN A 123 13.24 10.49 0.77
CA GLN A 123 13.99 9.46 0.03
C GLN A 123 14.12 9.80 -1.48
N VAL A 124 13.25 10.69 -1.99
CA VAL A 124 13.27 11.20 -3.36
C VAL A 124 14.57 11.95 -3.66
N THR A 125 15.07 12.79 -2.77
CA THR A 125 16.19 13.70 -3.08
C THR A 125 17.54 13.00 -3.01
N ILE A 126 17.72 12.13 -2.02
CA ILE A 126 19.02 11.46 -1.80
C ILE A 126 19.23 10.35 -2.84
N TYR A 127 18.23 9.50 -3.12
CA TYR A 127 18.40 8.44 -4.12
C TYR A 127 18.38 8.95 -5.57
N GLN A 128 17.75 10.10 -5.86
CA GLN A 128 17.86 10.75 -7.18
C GLN A 128 19.28 11.24 -7.46
N ALA A 129 20.00 11.70 -6.44
CA ALA A 129 21.41 12.09 -6.59
C ALA A 129 22.33 10.87 -6.81
N ILE A 130 22.00 9.70 -6.26
CA ILE A 130 22.85 8.50 -6.32
C ILE A 130 22.54 7.61 -7.55
N ALA A 131 21.31 7.63 -8.07
CA ALA A 131 20.83 6.66 -9.07
C ALA A 131 20.87 7.18 -10.52
N SER A 132 22.05 7.53 -11.02
CA SER A 132 22.26 7.83 -12.45
C SER A 132 22.27 6.59 -13.37
N LEU A 133 22.06 5.36 -12.86
CA LEU A 133 22.30 4.11 -13.59
C LEU A 133 21.11 3.12 -13.72
N LYS A 134 19.88 3.50 -13.35
CA LYS A 134 18.71 2.64 -13.62
C LYS A 134 17.51 3.47 -14.07
N SER A 135 17.13 3.32 -15.34
CA SER A 135 15.93 3.81 -16.03
C SER A 135 15.05 4.78 -15.21
N SER A 136 15.25 6.07 -15.46
CA SER A 136 14.65 7.20 -14.74
C SER A 136 13.13 7.22 -14.66
N SER A 137 12.40 6.47 -15.49
CA SER A 137 10.94 6.63 -15.62
C SER A 137 10.13 5.87 -14.56
N ASP A 138 10.67 4.79 -13.97
CA ASP A 138 9.88 3.90 -13.11
C ASP A 138 9.97 4.26 -11.60
N ARG A 139 11.02 4.99 -11.19
CA ARG A 139 11.30 5.25 -9.76
C ARG A 139 10.61 6.49 -9.20
N ARG A 140 10.54 7.58 -9.98
CA ARG A 140 9.80 8.80 -9.63
C ARG A 140 8.29 8.53 -9.51
N LEU A 141 7.79 7.57 -10.30
CA LEU A 141 6.39 7.12 -10.28
C LEU A 141 6.05 6.24 -9.05
N LYS A 142 7.03 5.65 -8.35
CA LYS A 142 6.79 4.72 -7.24
C LYS A 142 6.61 5.39 -5.88
N ILE A 143 7.24 6.55 -5.65
CA ILE A 143 7.20 7.22 -4.33
C ILE A 143 5.95 8.08 -4.18
N SER A 144 5.53 8.80 -5.23
CA SER A 144 4.24 9.51 -5.24
C SER A 144 3.05 8.56 -5.00
N LYS A 145 3.19 7.26 -5.29
CA LYS A 145 2.12 6.27 -5.06
C LYS A 145 1.79 6.08 -3.60
N VAL A 146 2.74 6.14 -2.67
CA VAL A 146 2.45 5.89 -1.23
C VAL A 146 1.55 7.01 -0.69
N GLN A 147 1.93 8.26 -0.91
CA GLN A 147 1.16 9.43 -0.49
C GLN A 147 -0.22 9.51 -1.16
N LEU A 148 -0.30 9.24 -2.47
CA LEU A 148 -1.59 9.18 -3.19
C LEU A 148 -2.48 8.04 -2.67
N GLN A 149 -1.87 6.89 -2.36
CA GLN A 149 -2.58 5.74 -1.82
C GLN A 149 -3.06 6.01 -0.40
N LEU A 150 -2.27 6.72 0.41
CA LEU A 150 -2.61 7.14 1.76
C LEU A 150 -3.76 8.13 1.76
N LEU A 151 -3.67 9.17 0.92
CA LEU A 151 -4.75 10.12 0.71
C LEU A 151 -6.06 9.40 0.34
N THR A 152 -5.99 8.45 -0.60
CA THR A 152 -7.17 7.69 -1.01
C THR A 152 -7.69 6.76 0.09
N ALA A 153 -6.80 6.10 0.84
CA ALA A 153 -7.17 5.19 1.93
C ALA A 153 -7.82 5.94 3.10
N VAL A 154 -7.27 7.09 3.49
CA VAL A 154 -7.85 7.93 4.56
C VAL A 154 -9.21 8.48 4.13
N VAL A 155 -9.36 8.92 2.87
CA VAL A 155 -10.68 9.36 2.37
C VAL A 155 -11.68 8.20 2.36
N LYS A 156 -11.27 7.00 1.94
CA LYS A 156 -12.13 5.78 2.02
C LYS A 156 -12.55 5.49 3.46
N LEU A 157 -11.61 5.52 4.40
CA LEU A 157 -11.86 5.32 5.81
C LEU A 157 -12.84 6.37 6.35
N PHE A 158 -12.67 7.65 5.98
CA PHE A 158 -13.57 8.73 6.38
C PHE A 158 -15.00 8.55 5.88
N LEU A 159 -15.17 8.13 4.62
CA LEU A 159 -16.51 7.85 4.10
C LEU A 159 -17.20 6.71 4.86
N LYS A 160 -16.44 5.73 5.35
CA LYS A 160 -16.97 4.59 6.11
C LYS A 160 -17.23 4.93 7.58
N ARG A 161 -16.30 5.62 8.25
CA ARG A 161 -16.33 5.95 9.68
C ARG A 161 -16.06 7.45 9.92
N PRO A 162 -16.99 8.35 9.57
CA PRO A 162 -16.74 9.79 9.59
C PRO A 162 -16.53 10.38 10.98
N SER A 163 -17.12 9.77 12.02
CA SER A 163 -17.06 10.25 13.40
C SER A 163 -15.65 10.21 13.99
N ASP A 164 -14.90 9.15 13.72
CA ASP A 164 -13.61 8.90 14.38
C ASP A 164 -12.43 9.44 13.56
N THR A 165 -12.64 9.70 12.27
CA THR A 165 -11.55 9.94 11.29
C THR A 165 -11.52 11.36 10.72
N GLN A 166 -12.36 12.25 11.24
CA GLN A 166 -12.47 13.64 10.79
C GLN A 166 -11.15 14.41 10.93
N GLN A 167 -10.43 14.22 12.04
CA GLN A 167 -9.13 14.87 12.24
C GLN A 167 -8.07 14.33 11.27
N LEU A 168 -8.06 13.01 11.08
CA LEU A 168 -7.12 12.33 10.19
C LEU A 168 -7.29 12.78 8.72
N VAL A 169 -8.53 12.88 8.23
CA VAL A 169 -8.79 13.33 6.86
C VAL A 169 -8.43 14.80 6.66
N GLN A 170 -8.68 15.67 7.65
CA GLN A 170 -8.27 17.08 7.58
C GLN A 170 -6.75 17.21 7.55
N ARG A 171 -6.04 16.44 8.36
CA ARG A 171 -4.57 16.41 8.41
C ARG A 171 -3.98 15.99 7.07
N VAL A 172 -4.39 14.85 6.52
CA VAL A 172 -3.84 14.36 5.23
C VAL A 172 -4.17 15.30 4.07
N LEU A 173 -5.35 15.92 4.05
CA LEU A 173 -5.72 16.89 3.03
C LEU A 173 -4.90 18.18 3.13
N SER A 174 -4.64 18.67 4.34
CA SER A 174 -3.75 19.82 4.56
C SER A 174 -2.34 19.51 4.06
N LEU A 175 -1.78 18.37 4.47
CA LEU A 175 -0.44 17.94 4.03
C LEU A 175 -0.37 17.79 2.50
N ALA A 176 -1.40 17.21 1.87
CA ALA A 176 -1.45 17.02 0.43
C ALA A 176 -1.61 18.34 -0.35
N THR A 177 -2.36 19.32 0.16
CA THR A 177 -2.71 20.54 -0.56
C THR A 177 -1.82 21.74 -0.26
N GLN A 178 -1.29 21.85 0.97
CA GLN A 178 -0.50 22.99 1.43
C GLN A 178 1.00 22.67 1.42
N ASP A 179 1.38 21.48 1.89
CA ASP A 179 2.77 21.14 2.20
C ASP A 179 3.45 20.23 1.16
N SER A 180 2.71 19.70 0.18
CA SER A 180 3.27 18.84 -0.86
C SER A 180 3.76 19.65 -2.06
N ASP A 181 4.95 19.38 -2.59
CA ASP A 181 5.40 19.99 -3.86
C ASP A 181 4.94 19.24 -5.11
N ASN A 182 4.26 18.10 -4.94
CA ASN A 182 3.80 17.27 -6.05
C ASN A 182 2.44 17.78 -6.59
N PRO A 183 2.37 18.27 -7.85
CA PRO A 183 1.14 18.83 -8.40
C PRO A 183 0.00 17.81 -8.50
N ASP A 184 0.30 16.55 -8.85
CA ASP A 184 -0.73 15.49 -8.95
C ASP A 184 -1.39 15.19 -7.59
N LEU A 185 -0.57 15.20 -6.52
CA LEU A 185 -1.04 15.00 -5.16
C LEU A 185 -1.87 16.19 -4.67
N ARG A 186 -1.44 17.42 -4.96
CA ARG A 186 -2.23 18.64 -4.67
C ARG A 186 -3.58 18.63 -5.38
N ASP A 187 -3.58 18.35 -6.68
CA ASP A 187 -4.79 18.35 -7.50
C ASP A 187 -5.80 17.31 -6.98
N ARG A 188 -5.33 16.09 -6.71
CA ARG A 188 -6.17 15.02 -6.16
C ARG A 188 -6.66 15.36 -4.74
N GLY A 189 -5.83 16.01 -3.93
CA GLY A 189 -6.21 16.55 -2.63
C GLY A 189 -7.34 17.56 -2.72
N TYR A 190 -7.25 18.54 -3.63
CA TYR A 190 -8.32 19.51 -3.85
C TYR A 190 -9.60 18.88 -4.40
N ILE A 191 -9.50 17.88 -5.27
CA ILE A 191 -10.66 17.13 -5.77
C ILE A 191 -11.39 16.45 -4.60
N TYR A 192 -10.66 15.73 -3.75
CA TYR A 192 -11.27 15.08 -2.58
C TYR A 192 -11.84 16.09 -1.59
N TRP A 193 -11.14 17.20 -1.32
CA TRP A 193 -11.64 18.25 -0.44
C TRP A 193 -12.99 18.79 -0.95
N ARG A 194 -13.07 19.16 -2.23
CA ARG A 194 -14.30 19.68 -2.84
C ARG A 194 -15.43 18.64 -2.82
N LEU A 195 -15.11 17.39 -3.11
CA LEU A 195 -16.08 16.29 -3.12
C LEU A 195 -16.68 16.09 -1.71
N LEU A 196 -15.84 16.07 -0.68
CA LEU A 196 -16.27 15.90 0.71
C LEU A 196 -17.04 17.12 1.24
N SER A 197 -16.70 18.33 0.81
CA SER A 197 -17.40 19.55 1.19
C SER A 197 -18.73 19.76 0.45
N ALA A 198 -18.86 19.25 -0.79
CA ALA A 198 -20.06 19.42 -1.60
C ALA A 198 -21.13 18.37 -1.28
N ASP A 199 -20.77 17.08 -1.32
CA ASP A 199 -21.71 15.98 -1.10
C ASP A 199 -21.00 14.69 -0.64
N PRO A 200 -21.00 14.40 0.67
CA PRO A 200 -20.46 13.15 1.22
C PRO A 200 -21.16 11.88 0.72
N ALA A 201 -22.44 11.97 0.30
CA ALA A 201 -23.17 10.82 -0.22
C ALA A 201 -22.72 10.48 -1.65
N ALA A 202 -22.57 11.47 -2.52
CA ALA A 202 -21.98 11.29 -3.85
C ALA A 202 -20.52 10.80 -3.76
N ALA A 203 -19.78 11.24 -2.74
CA ALA A 203 -18.41 10.78 -2.50
C ALA A 203 -18.32 9.26 -2.27
N LYS A 204 -19.31 8.66 -1.58
CA LYS A 204 -19.39 7.20 -1.39
C LYS A 204 -19.56 6.46 -2.71
N GLU A 205 -20.42 6.96 -3.60
CA GLU A 205 -20.73 6.32 -4.87
C GLU A 205 -19.54 6.37 -5.86
N VAL A 206 -18.85 7.52 -5.91
CA VAL A 206 -17.67 7.70 -6.76
C VAL A 206 -16.46 6.90 -6.24
N ASN A 207 -16.23 6.88 -4.91
CA ASN A 207 -15.06 6.22 -4.34
C ASN A 207 -15.18 4.68 -4.34
N CYS A 208 -16.40 4.13 -4.26
CA CYS A 208 -16.65 2.71 -4.53
C CYS A 208 -16.31 2.31 -5.98
N SER A 209 -16.41 3.24 -6.94
CA SER A 209 -16.10 2.99 -8.35
C SER A 209 -14.59 3.03 -8.66
N PHE A 210 -13.81 3.82 -7.89
CA PHE A 210 -12.36 3.94 -8.02
C PHE A 210 -11.56 2.75 -7.46
N VAL A 211 -12.24 1.70 -6.97
CA VAL A 211 -11.64 0.43 -6.51
C VAL A 211 -10.83 -0.28 -7.62
N PHE A 212 -10.98 0.11 -8.90
CA PHE A 212 -10.36 -0.58 -10.04
C PHE A 212 -9.09 0.04 -10.66
N LEU A 213 -8.63 1.24 -10.26
CA LEU A 213 -7.41 1.86 -10.82
C LEU A 213 -6.20 1.68 -9.90
#